data_AF-A0A7X9HFH0-F1
#
_entry.id   AF-A0A7X9HFH0-F1
#
_cell.length_a   1.000
_cell.length_b   1.000
_cell.length_c   1.000
_cell.angle_alpha   90.00
_cell.angle_beta   90.00
_cell.angle_gamma   90.00
#
_symmetry.space_group_name_H-M   'P 1'
#
loop_
_entity.id
_entity.type
_entity.pdbx_description
1 polymer ?
#
loop_
_entity_poly.entity_id
_entity_poly.type
_entity_poly.pdbx_seq_one_letter_code
_entity_poly.pdbx_strand_id
1 'polypeptide(L)'
;MKSSNVGMQISILTGSVTGTAVYVETQIPTTNANGLVTIEIGNGTPVTGTFAGIDWSTGTYFIKTEIDPTGGTDYSITGTSQLLSVPYALMSSFAKNVETIPNNSVNSAKIQDGSIANADLASMGATAGQVLSFSGTAWAPTTLAPNPWIPSGTKIYYNSGYVGIGTSIPKSPLHVKTSLSEIARFESSATSKWIALYNEDTRKGLLWSADNEIKLRSDEGGLAFQTGGVNTDRITITSDGKTGIGDATPDATLDVEGTVVIGSEGRVFFEIREIIGTTELTGSYTSVSYPTGYTKYNTRILSAEINYNGTNWNTLGMFTISSEYSVGCSLSNSSISICYPDLPPYYNKAFRILLMKVQ
;
A
#
# COMPACT_ATOMS: atom_id res chain seq x y z
N MET A 1 -6.67 -92.87 -53.35
CA MET A 1 -6.01 -91.99 -54.36
C MET A 1 -4.60 -91.70 -53.87
N LYS A 2 -3.60 -91.71 -54.75
CA LYS A 2 -2.20 -91.43 -54.39
C LYS A 2 -1.99 -89.92 -54.41
N SER A 3 -1.28 -89.36 -53.41
CA SER A 3 -0.84 -87.96 -53.44
C SER A 3 -0.05 -87.67 -54.73
N SER A 4 -0.38 -86.55 -55.38
CA SER A 4 0.21 -86.10 -56.64
C SER A 4 0.50 -84.61 -56.61
N ASN A 5 1.52 -84.17 -57.35
CA ASN A 5 1.78 -82.75 -57.57
C ASN A 5 0.68 -82.14 -58.43
N VAL A 6 0.33 -80.89 -58.13
CA VAL A 6 -0.66 -80.09 -58.85
C VAL A 6 -0.02 -78.77 -59.22
N GLY A 7 -0.10 -78.37 -60.48
CA GLY A 7 0.40 -77.08 -60.94
C GLY A 7 -0.63 -76.02 -60.65
N MET A 8 -0.25 -74.92 -60.01
CA MET A 8 -1.14 -73.80 -59.70
C MET A 8 -0.54 -72.48 -60.14
N GLN A 9 -1.37 -71.60 -60.71
CA GLN A 9 -1.07 -70.18 -60.93
C GLN A 9 -2.10 -69.34 -60.19
N ILE A 10 -1.62 -68.38 -59.41
CA ILE A 10 -2.44 -67.43 -58.65
C ILE A 10 -2.19 -66.03 -59.18
N SER A 11 -3.26 -65.32 -59.54
CA SER A 11 -3.20 -63.92 -59.97
C SER A 11 -4.07 -63.03 -59.08
N ILE A 12 -3.56 -61.86 -58.72
CA ILE A 12 -4.35 -60.78 -58.11
C ILE A 12 -4.72 -59.79 -59.20
N LEU A 13 -6.01 -59.68 -59.50
CA LEU A 13 -6.56 -58.78 -60.51
C LEU A 13 -7.14 -57.54 -59.83
N THR A 14 -7.06 -56.38 -60.50
CA THR A 14 -7.64 -55.12 -60.01
C THR A 14 -8.86 -54.69 -60.83
N GLY A 15 -9.87 -54.12 -60.16
CA GLY A 15 -11.06 -53.48 -60.76
C GLY A 15 -12.19 -54.44 -61.15
N SER A 16 -11.88 -55.57 -61.79
CA SER A 16 -12.89 -56.55 -62.23
C SER A 16 -12.35 -57.98 -62.32
N VAL A 17 -13.24 -58.96 -62.55
CA VAL A 17 -12.89 -60.39 -62.74
C VAL A 17 -12.03 -60.66 -63.99
N THR A 18 -11.92 -59.69 -64.91
CA THR A 18 -11.05 -59.73 -66.10
C THR A 18 -10.02 -58.60 -66.09
N GLY A 19 -9.81 -57.98 -64.92
CA GLY A 19 -8.90 -56.86 -64.74
C GLY A 19 -7.43 -57.20 -64.97
N THR A 20 -6.57 -56.19 -64.96
CA THR A 20 -5.13 -56.39 -65.11
C THR A 20 -4.57 -57.10 -63.87
N ALA A 21 -3.71 -58.11 -64.09
CA ALA A 21 -3.01 -58.78 -63.01
C ALA A 21 -1.88 -57.89 -62.46
N VAL A 22 -2.01 -57.45 -61.21
CA VAL A 22 -0.98 -56.66 -60.51
C VAL A 22 0.06 -57.55 -59.82
N TYR A 23 -0.30 -58.82 -59.59
CA TYR A 23 0.60 -59.84 -59.07
C TYR A 23 0.23 -61.21 -59.67
N VAL A 24 1.24 -62.00 -60.06
CA VAL A 24 1.08 -63.38 -60.52
C VAL A 24 2.18 -64.24 -59.91
N GLU A 25 1.84 -65.41 -59.39
CA GLU A 25 2.78 -66.43 -58.92
C GLU A 25 2.42 -67.83 -59.39
N THR A 26 3.41 -68.72 -59.42
CA THR A 26 3.21 -70.16 -59.68
C THR A 26 3.64 -70.99 -58.47
N GLN A 27 2.93 -72.10 -58.24
CA GLN A 27 3.19 -73.05 -57.16
C GLN A 27 2.98 -74.50 -57.65
N ILE A 28 3.71 -75.47 -57.07
CA ILE A 28 3.57 -76.91 -57.37
C ILE A 28 3.32 -77.72 -56.08
N PRO A 29 2.21 -77.48 -55.36
CA PRO A 29 1.92 -78.21 -54.14
C PRO A 29 1.55 -79.68 -54.40
N THR A 30 1.60 -80.50 -53.35
CA THR A 30 1.22 -81.92 -53.39
C THR A 30 -0.14 -82.11 -52.72
N THR A 31 -1.05 -82.84 -53.37
CA THR A 31 -2.35 -83.21 -52.79
C THR A 31 -2.20 -84.17 -51.62
N ASN A 32 -3.06 -84.06 -50.60
CA ASN A 32 -3.18 -85.09 -49.57
C ASN A 32 -3.99 -86.31 -50.08
N ALA A 33 -4.13 -87.35 -49.26
CA ALA A 33 -4.84 -88.58 -49.62
C ALA A 33 -6.32 -88.38 -50.04
N ASN A 34 -6.91 -87.24 -49.66
CA ASN A 34 -8.28 -86.84 -49.99
C ASN A 34 -8.35 -85.87 -51.19
N GLY A 35 -7.23 -85.56 -51.84
CA GLY A 35 -7.18 -84.62 -52.97
C GLY A 35 -7.14 -83.14 -52.58
N LEU A 36 -6.99 -82.81 -51.29
CA LEU A 36 -6.90 -81.42 -50.83
C LEU A 36 -5.47 -80.89 -50.99
N VAL A 37 -5.37 -79.64 -51.42
CA VAL A 37 -4.14 -78.85 -51.51
C VAL A 37 -4.23 -77.67 -50.54
N THR A 38 -3.11 -77.30 -49.93
CA THR A 38 -2.98 -76.11 -49.08
C THR A 38 -1.80 -75.29 -49.58
N ILE A 39 -2.02 -73.99 -49.78
CA ILE A 39 -1.01 -73.04 -50.26
C ILE A 39 -1.06 -71.75 -49.46
N GLU A 40 0.05 -71.01 -49.47
CA GLU A 40 0.14 -69.65 -48.96
C GLU A 40 0.38 -68.71 -50.16
N ILE A 41 -0.50 -67.73 -50.36
CA ILE A 41 -0.37 -66.76 -51.47
C ILE A 41 0.70 -65.73 -51.11
N GLY A 42 1.64 -65.48 -52.02
CA GLY A 42 2.77 -64.57 -51.81
C GLY A 42 4.10 -65.27 -51.51
N ASN A 43 4.07 -66.61 -51.37
CA ASN A 43 5.24 -67.45 -51.12
C ASN A 43 5.55 -68.38 -52.32
N GLY A 44 4.84 -68.22 -53.44
CA GLY A 44 5.12 -68.90 -54.70
C GLY A 44 6.31 -68.30 -55.45
N THR A 45 6.57 -68.80 -56.66
CA THR A 45 7.55 -68.18 -57.56
C THR A 45 6.86 -67.03 -58.30
N PRO A 46 7.25 -65.76 -58.08
CA PRO A 46 6.62 -64.61 -58.74
C PRO A 46 6.91 -64.61 -60.24
N VAL A 47 5.88 -64.37 -61.05
CA VAL A 47 5.95 -64.18 -62.50
C VAL A 47 5.80 -62.71 -62.85
N THR A 48 4.89 -62.01 -62.19
CA THR A 48 4.62 -60.57 -62.37
C THR A 48 4.47 -59.89 -61.02
N GLY A 49 5.16 -58.76 -60.83
CA GLY A 49 5.10 -57.98 -59.59
C GLY A 49 5.62 -58.72 -58.36
N THR A 50 5.38 -58.13 -57.18
CA THR A 50 5.69 -58.74 -55.88
C THR A 50 4.48 -58.60 -54.97
N PHE A 51 4.16 -59.60 -54.16
CA PHE A 51 2.98 -59.56 -53.28
C PHE A 51 3.00 -58.36 -52.32
N ALA A 52 4.17 -58.03 -51.76
CA ALA A 52 4.36 -56.88 -50.88
C ALA A 52 4.23 -55.51 -51.58
N GLY A 53 4.32 -55.47 -52.91
CA GLY A 53 4.23 -54.24 -53.71
C GLY A 53 2.82 -53.88 -54.17
N ILE A 54 1.81 -54.70 -53.84
CA ILE A 54 0.41 -54.45 -54.19
C ILE A 54 -0.12 -53.28 -53.34
N ASP A 55 -0.67 -52.25 -53.97
CA ASP A 55 -1.34 -51.14 -53.28
C ASP A 55 -2.76 -51.53 -52.84
N TRP A 56 -2.88 -52.10 -51.65
CA TRP A 56 -4.17 -52.49 -51.07
C TRP A 56 -5.07 -51.31 -50.66
N SER A 57 -4.60 -50.06 -50.76
CA SER A 57 -5.33 -48.89 -50.23
C SER A 57 -6.46 -48.40 -51.13
N THR A 58 -6.49 -48.81 -52.40
CA THR A 58 -7.48 -48.36 -53.38
C THR A 58 -8.00 -49.51 -54.25
N GLY A 59 -9.28 -49.43 -54.66
CA GLY A 59 -9.88 -50.34 -55.64
C GLY A 59 -10.41 -51.67 -55.09
N THR A 60 -11.03 -52.44 -55.99
CA THR A 60 -11.52 -53.81 -55.74
C THR A 60 -10.51 -54.81 -56.28
N TYR A 61 -10.20 -55.85 -55.51
CA TYR A 61 -9.26 -56.89 -55.90
C TYR A 61 -9.95 -58.25 -56.06
N PHE A 62 -9.42 -59.09 -56.93
CA PHE A 62 -9.92 -60.44 -57.20
C PHE A 62 -8.75 -61.44 -57.18
N ILE A 63 -8.95 -62.61 -56.60
CA ILE A 63 -8.05 -63.76 -56.75
C ILE A 63 -8.54 -64.61 -57.91
N LYS A 64 -7.67 -64.82 -58.90
CA LYS A 64 -7.84 -65.81 -59.95
C LYS A 64 -6.90 -67.00 -59.67
N THR A 65 -7.46 -68.19 -59.66
CA THR A 65 -6.76 -69.46 -59.44
C THR A 65 -6.89 -70.33 -60.68
N GLU A 66 -5.76 -70.82 -61.16
CA GLU A 66 -5.63 -71.67 -62.34
C GLU A 66 -4.88 -72.95 -61.95
N ILE A 67 -5.42 -74.11 -62.31
CA ILE A 67 -4.96 -75.41 -61.80
C ILE A 67 -4.79 -76.43 -62.94
N ASP A 68 -3.64 -77.11 -62.93
CA ASP A 68 -3.31 -78.28 -63.73
C ASP A 68 -3.20 -79.50 -62.79
N PRO A 69 -4.18 -80.42 -62.80
CA PRO A 69 -4.18 -81.61 -61.95
C PRO A 69 -2.98 -82.55 -62.17
N THR A 70 -2.27 -82.43 -63.29
CA THR A 70 -1.13 -83.29 -63.65
C THR A 70 0.21 -82.72 -63.18
N GLY A 71 0.23 -81.52 -62.60
CA GLY A 71 1.45 -80.89 -62.09
C GLY A 71 2.17 -79.99 -63.09
N GLY A 72 1.66 -79.83 -64.32
CA GLY A 72 2.23 -79.01 -65.37
C GLY A 72 1.74 -77.57 -65.38
N THR A 73 1.78 -76.95 -66.56
CA THR A 73 1.35 -75.57 -66.82
C THR A 73 0.11 -75.50 -67.71
N ASP A 74 -0.50 -76.64 -68.03
CA ASP A 74 -1.69 -76.71 -68.88
C ASP A 74 -2.95 -76.58 -68.00
N TYR A 75 -3.16 -75.36 -67.49
CA TYR A 75 -4.22 -75.07 -66.53
C TYR A 75 -5.60 -75.26 -67.15
N SER A 76 -6.37 -76.22 -66.61
CA SER A 76 -7.71 -76.59 -67.13
C SER A 76 -8.84 -76.19 -66.20
N ILE A 77 -8.55 -76.02 -64.89
CA ILE A 77 -9.52 -75.60 -63.89
C ILE A 77 -9.22 -74.15 -63.51
N THR A 78 -10.18 -73.25 -63.74
CA THR A 78 -10.03 -71.81 -63.45
C THR A 78 -11.18 -71.30 -62.59
N GLY A 79 -10.89 -70.48 -61.59
CA GLY A 79 -11.89 -69.78 -60.78
C GLY A 79 -11.42 -68.38 -60.43
N THR A 80 -12.32 -67.40 -60.46
CA THR A 80 -12.05 -66.01 -60.01
C THR A 80 -13.03 -65.63 -58.92
N SER A 81 -12.54 -65.05 -57.82
CA SER A 81 -13.35 -64.62 -56.68
C SER A 81 -12.89 -63.25 -56.19
N GLN A 82 -13.84 -62.40 -55.78
CA GLN A 82 -13.50 -61.10 -55.24
C GLN A 82 -12.88 -61.24 -53.84
N LEU A 83 -11.80 -60.51 -53.59
CA LEU A 83 -11.30 -60.26 -52.24
C LEU A 83 -12.17 -59.21 -51.58
N LEU A 84 -12.95 -59.64 -50.59
CA LEU A 84 -13.67 -58.72 -49.71
C LEU A 84 -12.71 -58.25 -48.62
N SER A 85 -12.47 -56.94 -48.55
CA SER A 85 -11.62 -56.36 -47.50
C SER A 85 -12.20 -56.70 -46.13
N VAL A 86 -11.42 -57.39 -45.30
CA VAL A 86 -11.73 -57.57 -43.87
C VAL A 86 -11.41 -56.27 -43.11
N PRO A 87 -12.10 -56.00 -41.99
CA PRO A 87 -12.00 -54.72 -41.25
C PRO A 87 -10.57 -54.25 -40.92
N TYR A 88 -9.61 -55.17 -40.78
CA TYR A 88 -8.21 -54.88 -40.49
C TYR A 88 -7.48 -54.09 -41.59
N ALA A 89 -7.79 -54.30 -42.87
CA ALA A 89 -7.17 -53.53 -43.96
C ALA A 89 -7.66 -52.07 -43.95
N LEU A 90 -8.94 -51.87 -43.62
CA LEU A 90 -9.56 -50.54 -43.55
C LEU A 90 -9.01 -49.69 -42.39
N MET A 91 -8.69 -50.32 -41.25
CA MET A 91 -8.13 -49.63 -40.08
C MET A 91 -6.70 -49.10 -40.28
N SER A 92 -5.91 -49.65 -41.21
CA SER A 92 -4.53 -49.16 -41.46
C SER A 92 -4.48 -47.76 -42.06
N SER A 93 -5.53 -47.34 -42.80
CA SER A 93 -5.67 -45.97 -43.33
C SER A 93 -5.85 -44.92 -42.24
N PHE A 94 -6.55 -45.28 -41.14
CA PHE A 94 -6.78 -44.37 -40.02
C PHE A 94 -5.53 -44.08 -39.19
N ALA A 95 -4.53 -44.96 -39.19
CA ALA A 95 -3.31 -44.78 -38.42
C ALA A 95 -2.33 -43.78 -39.05
N LYS A 96 -2.55 -43.33 -40.31
CA LYS A 96 -1.53 -42.58 -41.06
C LYS A 96 -1.53 -41.05 -40.89
N ASN A 97 -2.35 -40.41 -40.06
CA ASN A 97 -2.20 -38.94 -39.89
C ASN A 97 -2.55 -38.41 -38.48
N VAL A 98 -1.59 -38.46 -37.56
CA VAL A 98 -1.49 -37.47 -36.46
C VAL A 98 -0.04 -37.03 -36.35
N GLU A 99 0.47 -36.37 -37.41
CA GLU A 99 1.82 -35.78 -37.36
C GLU A 99 1.80 -34.38 -36.70
N THR A 100 0.63 -33.72 -36.65
CA THR A 100 0.43 -32.45 -35.94
C THR A 100 -0.96 -32.36 -35.32
N ILE A 101 -1.02 -31.90 -34.08
CA ILE A 101 -2.29 -31.60 -33.39
C ILE A 101 -2.88 -30.31 -33.99
N PRO A 102 -4.13 -30.30 -34.49
CA PRO A 102 -4.72 -29.10 -35.08
C PRO A 102 -4.93 -27.99 -34.04
N ASN A 103 -4.95 -26.72 -34.49
CA ASN A 103 -5.22 -25.57 -33.62
C ASN A 103 -6.51 -25.77 -32.81
N ASN A 104 -6.47 -25.39 -31.53
CA ASN A 104 -7.57 -25.53 -30.56
C ASN A 104 -8.10 -26.96 -30.35
N SER A 105 -7.36 -27.99 -30.78
CA SER A 105 -7.81 -29.38 -30.65
C SER A 105 -7.52 -30.02 -29.30
N VAL A 106 -6.66 -29.40 -28.48
CA VAL A 106 -6.42 -29.82 -27.10
C VAL A 106 -7.40 -29.07 -26.21
N ASN A 107 -8.40 -29.78 -25.70
CA ASN A 107 -9.29 -29.31 -24.66
C ASN A 107 -9.02 -30.10 -23.37
N SER A 108 -9.50 -29.63 -22.22
CA SER A 108 -9.26 -30.27 -20.92
C SER A 108 -9.68 -31.74 -20.88
N ALA A 109 -10.72 -32.14 -21.62
CA ALA A 109 -11.18 -33.54 -21.72
C ALA A 109 -10.21 -34.47 -22.47
N LYS A 110 -9.26 -33.92 -23.23
CA LYS A 110 -8.20 -34.65 -23.95
C LYS A 110 -6.87 -34.67 -23.19
N ILE A 111 -6.79 -33.96 -22.06
CA ILE A 111 -5.69 -34.11 -21.10
C ILE A 111 -6.09 -35.26 -20.16
N GLN A 112 -5.24 -36.27 -20.02
CA GLN A 112 -5.58 -37.54 -19.35
C GLN A 112 -5.96 -37.37 -17.87
N ASP A 113 -5.45 -36.32 -17.21
CA ASP A 113 -5.78 -35.97 -15.83
C ASP A 113 -6.93 -34.93 -15.71
N GLY A 114 -7.51 -34.50 -16.84
CA GLY A 114 -8.67 -33.61 -16.91
C GLY A 114 -8.37 -32.12 -16.70
N SER A 115 -7.13 -31.71 -16.50
CA SER A 115 -6.79 -30.28 -16.30
C SER A 115 -5.38 -29.95 -16.78
N ILE A 116 -5.17 -28.77 -17.33
CA ILE A 116 -3.80 -28.26 -17.50
C ILE A 116 -3.28 -27.87 -16.12
N ALA A 117 -2.39 -28.69 -15.54
CA ALA A 117 -1.77 -28.46 -14.25
C ALA A 117 -0.42 -27.72 -14.39
N ASN A 118 0.14 -27.28 -13.26
CA ASN A 118 1.45 -26.63 -13.22
C ASN A 118 2.59 -27.50 -13.82
N ALA A 119 2.44 -28.83 -13.82
CA ALA A 119 3.41 -29.75 -14.41
C ALA A 119 3.36 -29.76 -15.95
N ASP A 120 2.21 -29.41 -16.55
CA ASP A 120 2.00 -29.40 -18.01
C ASP A 120 2.46 -28.08 -18.65
N LEU A 121 2.61 -27.03 -17.83
CA LEU A 121 3.18 -25.75 -18.22
C LEU A 121 4.70 -25.82 -18.01
N ALA A 122 5.46 -26.08 -19.07
CA ALA A 122 6.92 -25.91 -19.03
C ALA A 122 7.23 -24.51 -18.49
N SER A 123 8.18 -24.37 -17.55
CA SER A 123 8.46 -23.09 -16.88
C SER A 123 8.85 -21.96 -17.85
N MET A 124 9.10 -22.26 -19.13
CA MET A 124 9.62 -21.33 -20.14
C MET A 124 10.85 -20.55 -19.64
N GLY A 125 11.64 -21.18 -18.77
CA GLY A 125 12.80 -20.55 -18.13
C GLY A 125 12.49 -19.64 -16.93
N ALA A 126 11.24 -19.57 -16.47
CA ALA A 126 10.88 -18.82 -15.28
C ALA A 126 11.55 -19.42 -14.03
N THR A 127 12.23 -18.55 -13.28
CA THR A 127 12.81 -18.87 -11.97
C THR A 127 11.87 -18.44 -10.84
N ALA A 128 12.20 -18.81 -9.60
CA ALA A 128 11.43 -18.38 -8.42
C ALA A 128 11.24 -16.85 -8.38
N GLY A 129 9.99 -16.41 -8.18
CA GLY A 129 9.63 -14.99 -8.13
C GLY A 129 9.24 -14.36 -9.48
N GLN A 130 9.29 -15.11 -10.58
CA GLN A 130 8.83 -14.65 -11.89
C GLN A 130 7.43 -15.18 -12.22
N VAL A 131 6.69 -14.44 -13.02
CA VAL A 131 5.43 -14.89 -13.63
C VAL A 131 5.57 -14.86 -15.14
N LEU A 132 4.90 -15.76 -15.85
CA LEU A 132 4.80 -15.68 -17.30
C LEU A 132 3.78 -14.60 -17.68
N SER A 133 4.22 -13.56 -18.39
CA SER A 133 3.37 -12.47 -18.89
C SER A 133 3.36 -12.46 -20.42
N PHE A 134 2.20 -12.25 -21.05
CA PHE A 134 2.10 -12.09 -22.50
C PHE A 134 2.47 -10.66 -22.89
N SER A 135 3.53 -10.50 -23.69
CA SER A 135 4.03 -9.20 -24.16
C SER A 135 3.23 -8.59 -25.31
N GLY A 136 2.19 -9.28 -25.78
CA GLY A 136 1.53 -9.00 -27.06
C GLY A 136 2.10 -9.81 -28.24
N THR A 137 3.29 -10.39 -28.09
CA THR A 137 3.95 -11.21 -29.14
C THR A 137 4.41 -12.57 -28.64
N ALA A 138 4.77 -12.72 -27.36
CA ALA A 138 5.19 -13.98 -26.76
C ALA A 138 4.86 -14.04 -25.26
N TRP A 139 4.75 -15.26 -24.74
CA TRP A 139 4.78 -15.50 -23.30
C TRP A 139 6.24 -15.58 -22.85
N ALA A 140 6.63 -14.76 -21.87
CA ALA A 140 7.99 -14.75 -21.33
C ALA A 140 7.97 -14.53 -19.81
N PRO A 141 8.95 -15.06 -19.06
CA PRO A 141 9.09 -14.76 -17.64
C PRO A 141 9.37 -13.28 -17.43
N THR A 142 8.51 -12.64 -16.65
CA THR A 142 8.72 -11.29 -16.14
C THR A 142 8.80 -11.38 -14.63
N THR A 143 9.83 -10.76 -14.06
CA THR A 143 9.84 -10.50 -12.63
C THR A 143 8.68 -9.55 -12.36
N LEU A 144 7.64 -10.02 -11.64
CA LEU A 144 6.74 -9.06 -11.03
C LEU A 144 7.62 -8.23 -10.12
N ALA A 145 7.88 -6.97 -10.51
CA ALA A 145 8.27 -5.99 -9.53
C ALA A 145 7.25 -6.17 -8.41
N PRO A 146 7.66 -6.42 -7.15
CA PRO A 146 6.73 -6.37 -6.05
C PRO A 146 6.16 -4.96 -6.13
N ASN A 147 4.99 -4.84 -6.72
CA ASN A 147 4.11 -3.73 -6.48
C ASN A 147 3.38 -4.17 -5.21
N PRO A 148 3.86 -3.80 -4.01
CA PRO A 148 3.16 -4.12 -2.77
C PRO A 148 1.75 -3.48 -2.73
N TRP A 149 1.40 -2.64 -3.71
CA TRP A 149 0.14 -1.95 -3.87
C TRP A 149 -0.74 -2.63 -4.91
N ILE A 150 -0.97 -3.94 -4.78
CA ILE A 150 -2.11 -4.58 -5.47
C ILE A 150 -3.36 -3.90 -4.89
N PRO A 151 -4.09 -3.07 -5.66
CA PRO A 151 -5.20 -2.32 -5.11
C PRO A 151 -6.26 -3.33 -4.67
N SER A 152 -6.55 -3.41 -3.37
CA SER A 152 -7.82 -3.96 -2.91
C SER A 152 -8.92 -2.92 -3.23
N GLY A 153 -9.21 -2.74 -4.53
CA GLY A 153 -10.21 -1.79 -5.04
C GLY A 153 -9.65 -0.53 -5.72
N THR A 154 -10.54 0.36 -6.15
CA THR A 154 -10.26 1.51 -7.05
C THR A 154 -9.76 2.79 -6.35
N LYS A 155 -9.23 2.69 -5.12
CA LYS A 155 -9.01 3.89 -4.28
C LYS A 155 -7.55 4.22 -3.95
N ILE A 156 -6.59 3.40 -4.35
CA ILE A 156 -5.15 3.62 -4.16
C ILE A 156 -4.49 3.72 -5.53
N TYR A 157 -3.73 4.80 -5.76
CA TYR A 157 -3.07 5.10 -7.03
C TYR A 157 -1.58 5.39 -6.79
N TYR A 158 -0.70 4.76 -7.57
CA TYR A 158 0.71 5.10 -7.64
C TYR A 158 1.00 5.76 -8.99
N ASN A 159 1.39 7.03 -8.98
CA ASN A 159 1.64 7.79 -10.21
C ASN A 159 2.82 8.74 -10.00
N SER A 160 3.78 8.71 -10.93
CA SER A 160 4.95 9.60 -10.93
C SER A 160 5.74 9.61 -9.61
N GLY A 161 5.78 8.46 -8.91
CA GLY A 161 6.48 8.33 -7.63
C GLY A 161 5.65 8.65 -6.38
N TYR A 162 4.41 9.14 -6.53
CA TYR A 162 3.55 9.56 -5.42
C TYR A 162 2.38 8.60 -5.18
N VAL A 163 1.93 8.54 -3.92
CA VAL A 163 0.76 7.75 -3.50
C VAL A 163 -0.45 8.68 -3.36
N GLY A 164 -1.48 8.40 -4.15
CA GLY A 164 -2.80 9.01 -4.04
C GLY A 164 -3.79 8.07 -3.38
N ILE A 165 -4.48 8.52 -2.34
CA ILE A 165 -5.64 7.83 -1.74
C ILE A 165 -6.88 8.65 -2.08
N GLY A 166 -7.78 8.10 -2.91
CA GLY A 166 -8.95 8.81 -3.42
C GLY A 166 -8.67 9.85 -4.53
N THR A 167 -7.45 9.89 -5.07
CA THR A 167 -7.07 10.72 -6.23
C THR A 167 -6.07 10.00 -7.13
N SER A 168 -6.28 10.04 -8.44
CA SER A 168 -5.36 9.49 -9.46
C SER A 168 -4.27 10.46 -9.90
N ILE A 169 -4.35 11.72 -9.47
CA ILE A 169 -3.40 12.80 -9.79
C ILE A 169 -2.86 13.37 -8.46
N PRO A 170 -2.01 12.62 -7.73
CA PRO A 170 -1.36 13.12 -6.52
C PRO A 170 -0.45 14.31 -6.85
N LYS A 171 -0.42 15.32 -5.96
CA LYS A 171 0.41 16.54 -6.12
C LYS A 171 1.54 16.64 -5.09
N SER A 172 1.64 15.63 -4.22
CA SER A 172 2.62 15.50 -3.15
C SER A 172 2.91 14.01 -2.96
N PRO A 173 4.05 13.63 -2.34
CA PRO A 173 4.40 12.23 -2.09
C PRO A 173 3.29 11.37 -1.48
N LEU A 174 2.51 11.95 -0.57
CA LEU A 174 1.24 11.40 -0.09
C LEU A 174 0.13 12.45 -0.30
N HIS A 175 -0.91 12.11 -1.07
CA HIS A 175 -2.09 12.95 -1.26
C HIS A 175 -3.35 12.14 -0.94
N VAL A 176 -4.02 12.49 0.16
CA VAL A 176 -5.31 11.91 0.56
C VAL A 176 -6.44 12.87 0.22
N LYS A 177 -7.40 12.43 -0.59
CA LYS A 177 -8.59 13.20 -0.95
C LYS A 177 -9.84 12.35 -0.69
N THR A 178 -10.69 12.81 0.23
CA THR A 178 -11.94 12.12 0.62
C THR A 178 -13.06 13.13 0.88
N SER A 179 -14.30 12.66 0.85
CA SER A 179 -15.50 13.42 1.25
C SER A 179 -15.98 13.08 2.66
N LEU A 180 -15.29 12.18 3.37
CA LEU A 180 -15.56 11.85 4.77
C LEU A 180 -15.00 12.94 5.70
N SER A 181 -15.60 13.10 6.88
CA SER A 181 -15.10 14.06 7.89
C SER A 181 -13.71 13.69 8.44
N GLU A 182 -13.43 12.40 8.60
CA GLU A 182 -12.12 11.90 8.99
C GLU A 182 -11.27 11.67 7.73
N ILE A 183 -10.24 12.48 7.54
CA ILE A 183 -9.35 12.41 6.37
C ILE A 183 -8.32 11.29 6.52
N ALA A 184 -7.76 11.14 7.73
CA ALA A 184 -6.76 10.12 8.05
C ALA A 184 -6.88 9.70 9.51
N ARG A 185 -6.60 8.42 9.78
CA ARG A 185 -6.50 7.83 11.12
C ARG A 185 -5.09 7.34 11.36
N PHE A 186 -4.48 7.80 12.44
CA PHE A 186 -3.21 7.28 12.95
C PHE A 186 -3.46 6.75 14.36
N GLU A 187 -3.51 5.42 14.51
CA GLU A 187 -3.82 4.76 15.78
C GLU A 187 -2.74 3.77 16.19
N SER A 188 -2.54 3.64 17.50
CA SER A 188 -1.62 2.70 18.12
C SER A 188 -2.12 2.37 19.52
N SER A 189 -1.91 1.12 19.94
CA SER A 189 -2.18 0.64 21.31
C SER A 189 -1.04 0.93 22.29
N ALA A 190 0.03 1.59 21.85
CA ALA A 190 1.10 2.04 22.73
C ALA A 190 0.61 3.10 23.73
N THR A 191 1.21 3.13 24.93
CA THR A 191 0.91 4.13 25.97
C THR A 191 1.26 5.55 25.54
N SER A 192 2.22 5.67 24.64
CA SER A 192 2.74 6.93 24.09
C SER A 192 2.78 6.80 22.57
N LYS A 193 2.04 7.66 21.88
CA LYS A 193 1.84 7.57 20.42
C LYS A 193 2.03 8.93 19.79
N TRP A 194 2.80 8.98 18.70
CA TRP A 194 3.14 10.25 18.07
C TRP A 194 3.29 10.12 16.56
N ILE A 195 3.17 11.26 15.90
CA ILE A 195 3.58 11.46 14.51
C ILE A 195 4.79 12.39 14.58
N ALA A 196 5.94 11.95 14.07
CA ALA A 196 7.20 12.67 14.18
C ALA A 196 7.62 13.29 12.84
N LEU A 197 8.29 14.44 12.92
CA LEU A 197 8.95 15.11 11.81
C LEU A 197 10.46 14.94 11.96
N TYR A 198 11.11 14.53 10.88
CA TYR A 198 12.55 14.32 10.81
C TYR A 198 13.16 15.29 9.81
N ASN A 199 14.39 15.73 10.09
CA ASN A 199 15.28 16.27 9.09
C ASN A 199 16.45 15.29 8.94
N GLU A 200 16.58 14.70 7.75
CA GLU A 200 17.43 13.53 7.52
C GLU A 200 17.09 12.43 8.55
N ASP A 201 18.06 12.01 9.36
CA ASP A 201 17.89 10.96 10.37
C ASP A 201 17.64 11.49 11.79
N THR A 202 17.45 12.81 11.93
CA THR A 202 17.25 13.44 13.25
C THR A 202 15.82 13.93 13.43
N ARG A 203 15.15 13.48 14.49
CA ARG A 203 13.80 13.94 14.83
C ARG A 203 13.85 15.40 15.28
N LYS A 204 13.03 16.26 14.66
CA LYS A 204 12.95 17.70 14.99
C LYS A 204 11.74 18.04 15.83
N GLY A 205 10.69 17.25 15.75
CA GLY A 205 9.50 17.45 16.57
C GLY A 205 8.44 16.40 16.34
N LEU A 206 7.35 16.50 17.09
CA LEU A 206 6.26 15.56 17.02
C LEU A 206 4.92 16.15 17.48
N LEU A 207 3.84 15.60 16.93
CA LEU A 207 2.50 15.64 17.51
C LEU A 207 2.35 14.41 18.39
N TRP A 208 2.21 14.61 19.69
CA TRP A 208 2.16 13.57 20.69
C TRP A 208 0.76 13.42 21.27
N SER A 209 0.34 12.18 21.53
CA SER A 209 -0.73 11.91 22.48
C SER A 209 -0.25 10.97 23.58
N ALA A 210 -0.30 11.46 24.82
CA ALA A 210 -0.04 10.70 26.04
C ALA A 210 -0.92 11.25 27.17
N ASP A 211 -1.33 10.40 28.11
CA ASP A 211 -2.01 10.81 29.35
C ASP A 211 -3.29 11.66 29.14
N ASN A 212 -4.05 11.38 28.08
CA ASN A 212 -5.23 12.16 27.63
C ASN A 212 -4.92 13.60 27.16
N GLU A 213 -3.65 13.93 26.95
CA GLU A 213 -3.21 15.22 26.42
C GLU A 213 -2.78 15.10 24.95
N ILE A 214 -2.86 16.23 24.24
CA ILE A 214 -2.21 16.44 22.96
C ILE A 214 -1.05 17.40 23.19
N LYS A 215 0.15 17.04 22.75
CA LYS A 215 1.35 17.88 22.88
C LYS A 215 1.93 18.17 21.51
N LEU A 216 2.32 19.42 21.31
CA LEU A 216 3.21 19.84 20.24
C LEU A 216 4.60 19.95 20.84
N ARG A 217 5.58 19.26 20.26
CA ARG A 217 6.94 19.22 20.79
C ARG A 217 7.94 19.52 19.68
N SER A 218 8.86 20.43 19.97
CA SER A 218 10.12 20.53 19.26
C SER A 218 11.19 19.80 20.07
N ASP A 219 11.99 18.97 19.42
CA ASP A 219 13.15 18.31 20.04
C ASP A 219 14.38 19.22 20.00
N GLU A 220 14.43 20.12 19.03
CA GLU A 220 15.49 21.12 18.86
C GLU A 220 14.86 22.50 18.62
N GLY A 221 15.41 23.55 19.25
CA GLY A 221 14.89 24.90 19.09
C GLY A 221 13.54 25.15 19.80
N GLY A 222 12.85 26.21 19.38
CA GLY A 222 11.55 26.62 19.92
C GLY A 222 10.35 26.04 19.17
N LEU A 223 9.14 26.41 19.61
CA LEU A 223 7.88 26.18 18.92
C LEU A 223 7.29 27.52 18.49
N ALA A 224 6.80 27.62 17.27
CA ALA A 224 6.19 28.85 16.77
C ALA A 224 4.86 28.58 16.06
N PHE A 225 3.93 29.53 16.18
CA PHE A 225 2.66 29.55 15.47
C PHE A 225 2.66 30.70 14.48
N GLN A 226 2.54 30.40 13.19
CA GLN A 226 2.66 31.37 12.11
C GLN A 226 1.32 31.65 11.42
N THR A 227 1.20 32.84 10.86
CA THR A 227 0.10 33.24 9.96
C THR A 227 0.66 33.75 8.64
N GLY A 228 -0.19 33.98 7.62
CA GLY A 228 0.23 34.42 6.29
C GLY A 228 1.21 35.61 6.30
N GLY A 229 2.27 35.48 5.50
CA GLY A 229 3.47 36.32 5.56
C GLY A 229 4.71 35.43 5.65
N VAL A 230 5.84 35.84 5.08
CA VAL A 230 7.07 35.03 5.15
C VAL A 230 7.60 35.10 6.58
N ASN A 231 7.69 33.93 7.26
CA ASN A 231 8.31 33.75 8.58
C ASN A 231 7.78 34.70 9.68
N THR A 232 6.46 34.90 9.76
CA THR A 232 5.85 35.76 10.79
C THR A 232 5.29 34.92 11.93
N ASP A 233 6.08 34.75 12.99
CA ASP A 233 5.65 34.11 14.24
C ASP A 233 4.69 35.02 15.01
N ARG A 234 3.54 34.47 15.41
CA ARG A 234 2.53 35.16 16.23
C ARG A 234 2.60 34.77 17.68
N ILE A 235 2.95 33.52 17.94
CA ILE A 235 3.26 33.00 19.26
C ILE A 235 4.54 32.21 19.11
N THR A 236 5.53 32.55 19.92
CA THR A 236 6.84 31.91 19.95
C THR A 236 7.05 31.35 21.34
N ILE A 237 7.48 30.11 21.45
CA ILE A 237 8.04 29.54 22.66
C ILE A 237 9.49 29.23 22.34
N THR A 238 10.40 30.03 22.88
CA THR A 238 11.83 29.85 22.64
C THR A 238 12.34 28.56 23.31
N SER A 239 13.52 28.07 22.90
CA SER A 239 14.10 26.85 23.47
C SER A 239 14.47 26.97 24.95
N ASP A 240 14.65 28.19 25.46
CA ASP A 240 14.81 28.48 26.89
C ASP A 240 13.47 28.65 27.64
N GLY A 241 12.34 28.45 26.95
CA GLY A 241 11.01 28.34 27.56
C GLY A 241 10.26 29.66 27.73
N LYS A 242 10.72 30.75 27.12
CA LYS A 242 10.00 32.03 27.14
C LYS A 242 8.92 32.05 26.07
N THR A 243 7.76 32.61 26.40
CA THR A 243 6.63 32.76 25.47
C THR A 243 6.56 34.20 25.01
N GLY A 244 6.76 34.43 23.73
CA GLY A 244 6.47 35.69 23.05
C GLY A 244 5.11 35.62 22.36
N ILE A 245 4.26 36.64 22.52
CA ILE A 245 3.07 36.85 21.68
C ILE A 245 3.33 38.12 20.87
N GLY A 246 3.42 37.98 19.54
CA GLY A 246 3.89 39.05 18.65
C GLY A 246 5.42 39.21 18.63
N ASP A 247 6.11 38.69 19.66
CA ASP A 247 7.56 38.77 19.81
C ASP A 247 8.23 37.41 19.53
N ALA A 248 9.30 37.42 18.72
CA ALA A 248 10.11 36.25 18.43
C ALA A 248 11.31 36.08 19.39
N THR A 249 11.65 37.14 20.14
CA THR A 249 12.81 37.20 21.05
C THR A 249 12.39 37.74 22.42
N PRO A 250 11.47 37.06 23.13
CA PRO A 250 10.93 37.52 24.41
C PRO A 250 12.03 37.83 25.44
N ASP A 251 11.95 39.01 26.06
CA ASP A 251 12.90 39.43 27.10
C ASP A 251 12.52 38.85 28.48
N ALA A 252 11.25 38.51 28.68
CA ALA A 252 10.69 37.90 29.88
C ALA A 252 10.07 36.51 29.63
N THR A 253 9.72 35.79 30.70
CA THR A 253 9.04 34.47 30.59
C THR A 253 7.76 34.52 29.78
N LEU A 254 6.99 35.60 29.92
CA LEU A 254 5.88 35.95 29.04
C LEU A 254 6.12 37.38 28.57
N ASP A 255 6.43 37.52 27.29
CA ASP A 255 6.53 38.80 26.61
C ASP A 255 5.35 38.91 25.65
N VAL A 256 4.60 39.99 25.76
CA VAL A 256 3.48 40.24 24.85
C VAL A 256 3.74 41.57 24.19
N GLU A 257 4.12 41.52 22.92
CA GLU A 257 4.19 42.68 22.06
C GLU A 257 2.78 43.08 21.66
N GLY A 258 2.09 43.77 22.57
CA GLY A 258 0.71 44.22 22.39
C GLY A 258 -0.07 44.35 23.69
N THR A 259 -1.40 44.47 23.56
CA THR A 259 -2.33 44.60 24.69
C THR A 259 -2.75 43.23 25.21
N VAL A 260 -2.67 43.05 26.53
CA VAL A 260 -3.21 41.86 27.23
C VAL A 260 -4.60 42.20 27.79
N VAL A 261 -5.61 41.42 27.40
CA VAL A 261 -6.94 41.46 28.02
C VAL A 261 -7.10 40.25 28.93
N ILE A 262 -7.41 40.47 30.21
CA ILE A 262 -7.53 39.41 31.22
C ILE A 262 -8.98 39.38 31.73
N GLY A 263 -9.71 38.29 31.45
CA GLY A 263 -11.06 38.00 31.99
C GLY A 263 -12.23 38.18 31.01
N SER A 264 -13.39 37.59 31.36
CA SER A 264 -14.63 37.67 30.59
C SER A 264 -15.43 38.91 30.97
N GLU A 265 -15.56 39.85 30.04
CA GLU A 265 -16.16 41.20 30.19
C GLU A 265 -15.29 42.25 30.89
N GLY A 266 -14.11 41.87 31.39
CA GLY A 266 -13.16 42.78 32.02
C GLY A 266 -13.74 43.54 33.21
N ARG A 267 -13.79 42.94 34.41
CA ARG A 267 -13.43 43.74 35.59
C ARG A 267 -11.93 43.65 35.75
N VAL A 268 -11.31 44.48 34.93
CA VAL A 268 -9.89 44.66 34.74
C VAL A 268 -9.30 45.20 36.03
N PHE A 269 -8.24 44.58 36.53
CA PHE A 269 -7.24 45.36 37.24
C PHE A 269 -6.31 45.92 36.17
N PHE A 270 -6.36 47.24 35.96
CA PHE A 270 -5.73 47.91 34.82
C PHE A 270 -4.22 48.01 34.99
N GLU A 271 -3.80 48.18 36.24
CA GLU A 271 -2.46 48.65 36.52
C GLU A 271 -2.11 48.35 37.96
N ILE A 272 -0.89 47.85 38.15
CA ILE A 272 -0.20 47.77 39.44
C ILE A 272 0.90 48.84 39.41
N ARG A 273 0.87 49.81 40.33
CA ARG A 273 1.76 50.98 40.34
C ARG A 273 2.37 51.22 41.71
N GLU A 274 3.68 51.41 41.79
CA GLU A 274 4.34 51.86 43.01
C GLU A 274 4.37 53.40 43.09
N ILE A 275 4.12 53.97 44.28
CA ILE A 275 4.24 55.39 44.61
C ILE A 275 5.26 55.52 45.73
N ILE A 276 6.26 56.38 45.57
CA ILE A 276 7.23 56.66 46.62
C ILE A 276 7.13 58.11 47.09
N GLY A 277 7.63 58.41 48.29
CA GLY A 277 7.71 59.78 48.79
C GLY A 277 8.46 59.86 50.11
N THR A 278 8.27 60.93 50.88
CA THR A 278 8.94 61.13 52.18
C THR A 278 7.94 61.66 53.20
N THR A 279 8.03 61.17 54.44
CA THR A 279 7.20 61.64 55.57
C THR A 279 7.60 63.06 56.01
N GLU A 280 6.69 63.74 56.69
CA GLU A 280 6.94 65.10 57.18
C GLU A 280 8.06 65.17 58.22
N LEU A 281 8.59 66.38 58.44
CA LEU A 281 9.63 66.65 59.44
C LEU A 281 9.16 66.46 60.89
N THR A 282 7.84 66.51 61.12
CA THR A 282 7.17 66.33 62.41
C THR A 282 5.71 65.91 62.19
N GLY A 283 5.05 65.30 63.19
CA GLY A 283 3.63 64.96 63.16
C GLY A 283 3.36 63.49 62.87
N SER A 284 2.08 63.11 62.88
CA SER A 284 1.66 61.70 62.83
C SER A 284 1.13 61.24 61.47
N TYR A 285 1.21 62.06 60.42
CA TYR A 285 0.81 61.67 59.06
C TYR A 285 1.45 62.54 57.97
N THR A 286 1.50 61.99 56.76
CA THR A 286 1.68 62.72 55.50
C THR A 286 0.57 62.32 54.54
N SER A 287 0.25 63.18 53.57
CA SER A 287 -0.78 62.91 52.57
C SER A 287 -0.19 62.97 51.17
N VAL A 288 -0.52 61.97 50.37
CA VAL A 288 -0.08 61.84 48.98
C VAL A 288 -1.30 61.92 48.08
N SER A 289 -1.27 62.74 47.04
CA SER A 289 -2.34 62.73 46.05
C SER A 289 -2.41 61.37 45.34
N TYR A 290 -3.60 60.94 44.94
CA TYR A 290 -3.74 59.75 44.09
C TYR A 290 -2.97 59.91 42.77
N PRO A 291 -2.41 58.83 42.20
CA PRO A 291 -1.98 58.86 40.82
C PRO A 291 -3.16 59.17 39.91
N THR A 292 -2.86 59.75 38.76
CA THR A 292 -3.90 60.18 37.84
C THR A 292 -4.85 59.04 37.45
N GLY A 293 -6.15 59.27 37.60
CA GLY A 293 -7.20 58.29 37.30
C GLY A 293 -7.44 57.25 38.41
N TYR A 294 -6.65 57.25 39.48
CA TYR A 294 -6.96 56.59 40.73
C TYR A 294 -7.83 57.51 41.58
N THR A 295 -8.86 56.93 42.17
CA THR A 295 -9.82 57.55 43.08
C THR A 295 -10.01 56.59 44.24
N LYS A 296 -10.61 57.05 45.33
CA LYS A 296 -11.00 56.15 46.42
C LYS A 296 -11.81 54.92 45.95
N TYR A 297 -12.61 55.06 44.90
CA TYR A 297 -13.54 54.02 44.45
C TYR A 297 -12.87 52.95 43.59
N ASN A 298 -11.93 53.36 42.74
CA ASN A 298 -11.26 52.48 41.77
C ASN A 298 -9.81 52.17 42.14
N THR A 299 -9.36 52.60 43.32
CA THR A 299 -8.02 52.27 43.86
C THR A 299 -8.13 51.17 44.88
N ARG A 300 -7.18 50.25 44.82
CA ARG A 300 -6.83 49.37 45.92
C ARG A 300 -5.38 49.63 46.24
N ILE A 301 -5.05 49.81 47.51
CA ILE A 301 -3.65 49.82 47.93
C ILE A 301 -3.23 48.35 48.02
N LEU A 302 -2.19 47.99 47.28
CA LEU A 302 -1.56 46.67 47.33
C LEU A 302 -0.47 46.61 48.41
N SER A 303 0.30 47.67 48.61
CA SER A 303 1.27 47.78 49.70
C SER A 303 1.50 49.23 50.08
N ALA A 304 2.02 49.46 51.27
CA ALA A 304 2.49 50.76 51.72
C ALA A 304 3.55 50.54 52.81
N GLU A 305 4.69 51.24 52.74
CA GLU A 305 5.86 51.03 53.61
C GLU A 305 6.59 52.34 53.88
N ILE A 306 7.22 52.49 55.05
CA ILE A 306 8.07 53.65 55.42
C ILE A 306 9.44 53.18 55.90
N ASN A 307 10.51 53.78 55.39
CA ASN A 307 11.88 53.54 55.77
C ASN A 307 12.23 54.20 57.13
N TYR A 308 11.89 53.56 58.25
CA TYR A 308 11.90 54.16 59.60
C TYR A 308 13.29 54.47 60.18
N ASN A 309 14.40 54.06 59.56
CA ASN A 309 15.74 54.35 60.09
C ASN A 309 16.81 54.53 59.01
N GLY A 310 16.41 54.65 57.74
CA GLY A 310 17.33 54.77 56.61
C GLY A 310 17.78 53.43 56.01
N THR A 311 17.61 52.32 56.73
CA THR A 311 17.95 50.97 56.25
C THR A 311 16.76 50.01 56.23
N ASN A 312 15.73 50.25 57.04
CA ASN A 312 14.63 49.30 57.29
C ASN A 312 13.27 49.90 56.91
N TRP A 313 12.49 49.16 56.13
CA TRP A 313 11.12 49.51 55.70
C TRP A 313 10.06 48.86 56.59
N ASN A 314 9.19 49.66 57.21
CA ASN A 314 8.04 49.24 58.01
C ASN A 314 6.77 49.26 57.16
N THR A 315 6.12 48.10 57.00
CA THR A 315 4.83 47.98 56.30
C THR A 315 3.70 48.61 57.11
N LEU A 316 2.78 49.25 56.42
CA LEU A 316 1.68 50.05 56.94
C LEU A 316 0.39 49.21 57.03
N GLY A 317 -0.30 49.23 58.18
CA GLY A 317 -1.63 48.61 58.33
C GLY A 317 -2.76 49.47 57.72
N MET A 318 -3.87 48.87 57.32
CA MET A 318 -5.05 49.64 56.88
C MET A 318 -5.96 49.93 58.09
N PHE A 319 -6.16 51.20 58.47
CA PHE A 319 -7.09 51.56 59.54
C PHE A 319 -7.85 52.85 59.22
N THR A 320 -9.03 52.99 59.83
CA THR A 320 -9.75 54.26 59.91
C THR A 320 -9.20 55.05 61.10
N ILE A 321 -8.50 56.15 60.82
CA ILE A 321 -7.94 57.16 61.74
C ILE A 321 -8.58 57.20 63.13
N SER A 322 -8.01 56.50 64.12
CA SER A 322 -8.37 56.68 65.55
C SER A 322 -7.31 56.27 66.59
N SER A 323 -6.04 55.98 66.25
CA SER A 323 -5.01 55.81 67.29
C SER A 323 -3.64 56.39 66.89
N GLU A 324 -3.05 57.18 67.78
CA GLU A 324 -1.81 57.96 67.59
C GLU A 324 -0.51 57.12 67.60
N TYR A 325 -0.63 55.78 67.69
CA TYR A 325 0.50 54.90 67.96
C TYR A 325 0.80 53.88 66.84
N SER A 326 0.11 53.98 65.69
CA SER A 326 0.18 52.94 64.63
C SER A 326 0.58 53.50 63.26
N VAL A 327 1.36 52.71 62.51
CA VAL A 327 1.77 53.02 61.13
C VAL A 327 0.72 52.46 60.14
N GLY A 328 0.14 53.29 59.27
CA GLY A 328 -0.91 52.84 58.34
C GLY A 328 -1.21 53.71 57.13
N CYS A 329 -2.08 53.25 56.24
CA CYS A 329 -2.53 54.00 55.06
C CYS A 329 -4.06 54.01 54.90
N SER A 330 -4.62 55.13 54.43
CA SER A 330 -6.06 55.25 54.19
C SER A 330 -6.39 56.05 52.93
N LEU A 331 -7.51 55.71 52.31
CA LEU A 331 -8.03 56.35 51.10
C LEU A 331 -9.06 57.42 51.47
N SER A 332 -8.68 58.68 51.34
CA SER A 332 -9.58 59.83 51.47
C SER A 332 -10.21 60.17 50.11
N ASN A 333 -11.12 61.15 50.08
CA ASN A 333 -11.76 61.56 48.84
C ASN A 333 -10.77 62.24 47.87
N SER A 334 -9.69 62.85 48.37
CA SER A 334 -8.73 63.62 47.57
C SER A 334 -7.29 63.12 47.66
N SER A 335 -6.97 62.21 48.58
CA SER A 335 -5.60 61.76 48.83
C SER A 335 -5.53 60.37 49.46
N ILE A 336 -4.33 59.83 49.49
CA ILE A 336 -3.90 58.67 50.25
C ILE A 336 -3.16 59.21 51.46
N SER A 337 -3.70 58.99 52.65
CA SER A 337 -3.04 59.39 53.89
C SER A 337 -2.17 58.27 54.40
N ILE A 338 -0.95 58.60 54.79
CA ILE A 338 0.02 57.70 55.41
C ILE A 338 0.20 58.18 56.86
N CYS A 339 -0.23 57.37 57.82
CA CYS A 339 -0.13 57.65 59.24
C CYS A 339 1.08 56.92 59.83
N TYR A 340 1.75 57.53 60.81
CA TYR A 340 2.90 56.97 61.51
C TYR A 340 3.03 57.57 62.93
N PRO A 341 3.73 56.91 63.87
CA PRO A 341 3.98 57.46 65.19
C PRO A 341 4.76 58.78 65.10
N ASP A 342 4.37 59.77 65.90
CA ASP A 342 5.07 61.05 66.01
C ASP A 342 6.37 60.88 66.82
N LEU A 343 7.35 60.19 66.22
CA LEU A 343 8.65 59.90 66.82
C LEU A 343 9.79 60.17 65.83
N PRO A 344 10.97 60.62 66.29
CA PRO A 344 12.11 60.95 65.44
C PRO A 344 12.49 59.93 64.36
N PRO A 345 12.38 58.60 64.59
CA PRO A 345 12.65 57.63 63.54
C PRO A 345 11.73 57.76 62.32
N TYR A 346 10.51 58.29 62.43
CA TYR A 346 9.57 58.37 61.32
C TYR A 346 9.57 59.71 60.59
N TYR A 347 10.37 60.68 61.03
CA TYR A 347 10.44 61.99 60.38
C TYR A 347 11.41 61.98 59.19
N ASN A 348 11.01 62.66 58.11
CA ASN A 348 11.81 62.78 56.90
C ASN A 348 12.30 61.42 56.36
N LYS A 349 11.41 60.44 56.33
CA LYS A 349 11.68 59.06 55.93
C LYS A 349 11.01 58.70 54.63
N ALA A 350 11.74 58.01 53.76
CA ALA A 350 11.19 57.53 52.49
C ALA A 350 10.01 56.60 52.73
N PHE A 351 8.98 56.64 51.88
CA PHE A 351 7.90 55.66 51.86
C PHE A 351 7.69 55.14 50.45
N ARG A 352 7.05 53.97 50.30
CA ARG A 352 6.65 53.38 49.02
C ARG A 352 5.31 52.66 49.12
N ILE A 353 4.48 52.68 48.09
CA ILE A 353 3.09 52.22 48.08
C ILE A 353 2.75 51.57 46.74
N LEU A 354 2.49 50.28 46.69
CA LEU A 354 1.95 49.63 45.49
C LEU A 354 0.43 49.82 45.45
N LEU A 355 -0.14 50.17 44.29
CA LEU A 355 -1.55 50.40 44.06
C LEU A 355 -2.05 49.55 42.90
N MET A 356 -3.23 48.97 43.04
CA MET A 356 -3.98 48.36 41.95
C MET A 356 -5.14 49.25 41.57
N LYS A 357 -5.20 49.60 40.29
CA LYS A 357 -6.37 50.25 39.72
C LYS A 357 -7.35 49.18 39.26
N VAL A 358 -8.61 49.32 39.65
CA VAL A 358 -9.69 48.44 39.20
C VAL A 358 -10.70 49.23 38.37
N GLN A 359 -11.54 48.53 37.61
CA GLN A 359 -12.65 49.12 36.85
C GLN A 359 -13.86 49.44 37.70
#